data_AF-A0A0A0KT36-F1
#
_entry.id   AF-A0A0A0KT36-F1
#
_cell.length_a   1.000
_cell.length_b   1.000
_cell.length_c   1.000
_cell.angle_alpha   90.00
_cell.angle_beta   90.00
_cell.angle_gamma   90.00
#
_symmetry.space_group_name_H-M   'P 1'
#
loop_
_entity.id
_entity.type
_entity.pdbx_description
1 polymer ?
#
loop_
_entity_poly.entity_id
_entity_poly.type
_entity_poly.pdbx_seq_one_letter_code
_entity_poly.pdbx_strand_id
1 'polypeptide(L)'
;MDRILFLVILLFALPNCESWNWFSSSSSSASSFNRVEGGSGAEFAIEGFDDQKGVRRIENAKNKLTVSNSCWESAYRHLFAGCSEIFAADEKRSRFAWHLSDCFQKDSGRPSFPNCDAKSPMAKCLKYLNEHEHRIYLEFYLETNSICHQLQANAFKLDTERLVNELKRSSEAAEGKLESIEEKSETLLQSSYEISDSLNSTGTQIQKMAQTSRKLEDHMGIVLKHSEAVYEQSKKIETSQLELQEGQLKLRKTLEEGMEMLQDSYTDLGQEMDNLRVETIEIEKEITKVGDSMSLKMKYLQSTADDIGNMAGLSLDKQQELLDAQSTALNGLHSLSKVQSEALEESRNKLQQLAEYGHKQQEELLQRQGQLQQLHDRLMDNSKSILEAQVSF
;
A
#
# COMPACT_ATOMS: atom_id res chain seq x y z
N MET A 1 -27.35 -17.17 22.99
CA MET A 1 -27.81 -15.96 23.70
C MET A 1 -27.21 -15.85 25.11
N ASP A 2 -26.32 -16.76 25.50
CA ASP A 2 -25.82 -16.86 26.89
C ASP A 2 -24.59 -16.00 27.20
N ARG A 3 -23.98 -15.36 26.20
CA ARG A 3 -22.85 -14.43 26.40
C ARG A 3 -23.27 -12.98 26.65
N ILE A 4 -24.49 -12.60 26.28
CA ILE A 4 -25.04 -11.26 26.54
C ILE A 4 -25.60 -11.19 27.96
N LEU A 5 -26.12 -12.30 28.49
CA LEU A 5 -26.63 -12.38 29.86
C LEU A 5 -25.51 -12.21 30.92
N PHE A 6 -24.31 -12.70 30.63
CA PHE A 6 -23.15 -12.58 31.55
C PHE A 6 -22.59 -11.15 31.67
N LEU A 7 -22.74 -10.32 30.63
CA LEU A 7 -22.33 -8.91 30.67
C LEU A 7 -23.32 -8.02 31.42
N VAL A 8 -24.60 -8.41 31.45
CA VAL A 8 -25.63 -7.68 32.22
C VAL A 8 -25.51 -7.99 33.72
N ILE A 9 -25.13 -9.22 34.10
CA ILE A 9 -24.99 -9.61 35.52
C ILE A 9 -23.76 -8.96 36.18
N LEU A 10 -22.71 -8.65 35.42
CA LEU A 10 -21.53 -7.92 35.93
C LEU A 10 -21.77 -6.43 36.17
N LEU A 11 -22.86 -5.85 35.66
CA LEU A 11 -23.25 -4.46 35.91
C LEU A 11 -24.12 -4.27 37.17
N PHE A 12 -24.63 -5.36 37.77
CA PHE A 12 -25.55 -5.31 38.93
C PHE A 12 -24.94 -5.81 40.26
N ALA A 13 -23.67 -6.16 40.30
CA ALA A 13 -22.97 -6.61 41.51
C ALA A 13 -21.90 -5.61 41.96
N LEU A 14 -22.34 -4.43 42.41
CA LEU A 14 -21.56 -3.53 43.27
C LEU A 14 -22.40 -3.26 44.52
N PRO A 15 -22.03 -3.82 45.69
CA PRO A 15 -22.60 -3.37 46.94
C PRO A 15 -21.95 -2.04 47.36
N ASN A 16 -22.78 -1.18 47.95
CA ASN A 16 -22.49 0.08 48.63
C ASN A 16 -22.55 1.34 47.75
N CYS A 17 -23.78 1.84 47.60
CA CYS A 17 -24.05 3.27 47.51
C CYS A 17 -23.52 3.97 48.77
N GLU A 18 -22.30 4.49 48.71
CA GLU A 18 -21.89 5.62 49.54
C GLU A 18 -22.62 6.87 49.00
N SER A 19 -23.57 7.35 49.80
CA SER A 19 -24.16 8.67 49.68
C SER A 19 -23.08 9.73 49.49
N TRP A 20 -23.34 10.72 48.64
CA TRP A 20 -22.54 11.93 48.50
C TRP A 20 -22.30 12.62 49.85
N ASN A 21 -21.19 12.26 50.51
CA ASN A 21 -20.61 12.95 51.64
C ASN A 21 -19.66 14.01 51.09
N TRP A 22 -20.20 15.19 50.79
CA TRP A 22 -19.38 16.38 50.54
C TRP A 22 -19.11 17.10 51.86
N PHE A 23 -18.50 16.41 52.81
CA PHE A 23 -17.89 17.01 54.00
C PHE A 23 -16.70 16.17 54.47
N SER A 24 -15.53 16.81 54.41
CA SER A 24 -14.37 16.62 55.30
C SER A 24 -13.70 15.24 55.41
N SER A 25 -12.49 15.15 54.86
CA SER A 25 -11.36 14.50 55.54
C SER A 25 -10.03 15.01 55.00
N SER A 26 -9.61 16.19 55.43
CA SER A 26 -8.18 16.48 55.56
C SER A 26 -7.77 16.12 56.98
N SER A 27 -6.69 15.34 57.07
CA SER A 27 -6.01 14.95 58.29
C SER A 27 -5.98 16.08 59.33
N SER A 28 -6.43 15.77 60.54
CA SER A 28 -6.27 16.62 61.71
C SER A 28 -4.78 16.76 62.07
N SER A 29 -4.07 17.60 61.33
CA SER A 29 -2.96 18.35 61.89
C SER A 29 -3.60 19.33 62.86
N ALA A 30 -3.43 19.10 64.15
CA ALA A 30 -3.78 20.06 65.18
C ALA A 30 -3.02 21.35 64.91
N SER A 31 -3.59 22.24 64.09
CA SER A 31 -3.16 23.62 64.02
C SER A 31 -3.55 24.22 65.35
N SER A 32 -2.60 24.25 66.27
CA SER A 32 -2.60 25.15 67.41
C SER A 32 -3.17 26.47 66.92
N PHE A 33 -4.37 26.79 67.39
CA PHE A 33 -4.97 28.10 67.20
C PHE A 33 -4.06 29.06 67.96
N ASN A 34 -2.98 29.49 67.33
CA ASN A 34 -2.21 30.62 67.79
C ASN A 34 -3.21 31.76 67.71
N ARG A 35 -3.72 32.15 68.89
CA ARG A 35 -4.29 33.48 69.10
C ARG A 35 -3.35 34.41 68.37
N VAL A 36 -3.86 35.02 67.30
CA VAL A 36 -3.22 36.16 66.70
C VAL A 36 -3.14 37.18 67.83
N GLU A 37 -1.96 37.30 68.43
CA GLU A 37 -1.55 38.46 69.22
C GLU A 37 -1.56 39.63 68.23
N GLY A 38 -2.77 40.11 67.93
CA GLY A 38 -3.00 41.40 67.31
C GLY A 38 -2.37 42.43 68.24
N GLY A 39 -1.50 43.26 67.66
CA GLY A 39 -0.60 44.15 68.37
C GLY A 39 -1.29 44.89 69.51
N SER A 40 -0.53 45.12 70.58
CA SER A 40 -0.88 45.89 71.77
C SER A 40 -1.29 47.33 71.43
N GLY A 41 -2.43 47.50 70.76
CA GLY A 41 -3.06 48.79 70.55
C GLY A 41 -3.66 49.20 71.88
N ALA A 42 -3.33 50.41 72.33
CA ALA A 42 -3.76 50.97 73.61
C ALA A 42 -5.22 50.59 73.94
N GLU A 43 -5.40 50.04 75.14
CA GLU A 43 -6.74 49.76 75.67
C GLU A 43 -7.45 51.08 75.94
N PHE A 44 -8.74 51.11 75.63
CA PHE A 44 -9.58 52.23 76.01
C PHE A 44 -9.62 52.33 77.53
N ALA A 45 -9.23 53.49 78.03
CA ALA A 45 -9.30 53.86 79.43
C ALA A 45 -10.06 55.18 79.54
N ILE A 46 -11.00 55.26 80.48
CA ILE A 46 -11.75 56.48 80.76
C ILE A 46 -10.87 57.37 81.63
N GLU A 47 -10.48 58.51 81.07
CA GLU A 47 -9.78 59.56 81.81
C GLU A 47 -10.81 60.52 82.43
N GLY A 48 -10.94 60.46 83.77
CA GLY A 48 -11.91 61.19 84.59
C GLY A 48 -12.82 60.25 85.39
N PHE A 49 -13.01 60.34 86.71
CA PHE A 49 -12.88 61.44 87.67
C PHE A 49 -11.90 61.05 88.78
N ASP A 50 -10.65 61.53 88.74
CA ASP A 50 -9.74 61.42 89.89
C ASP A 50 -10.14 62.50 90.91
N ASP A 51 -11.34 62.37 91.51
CA ASP A 51 -11.58 63.02 92.79
C ASP A 51 -10.67 62.31 93.79
N GLN A 52 -9.41 62.75 93.86
CA GLN A 52 -8.43 62.21 94.79
C GLN A 52 -8.97 62.21 96.23
N LYS A 53 -9.92 63.10 96.56
CA LYS A 53 -10.60 63.08 97.86
C LYS A 53 -11.55 61.88 97.96
N GLY A 54 -12.41 61.65 96.97
CA GLY A 54 -13.28 60.47 96.88
C GLY A 54 -12.50 59.15 96.90
N VAL A 55 -11.41 59.04 96.13
CA VAL A 55 -10.52 57.87 96.14
C VAL A 55 -9.89 57.67 97.51
N ARG A 56 -9.34 58.73 98.14
CA ARG A 56 -8.81 58.64 99.51
C ARG A 56 -9.87 58.25 100.54
N ARG A 57 -11.13 58.70 100.39
CA ARG A 57 -12.24 58.30 101.29
C ARG A 57 -12.57 56.82 101.17
N ILE A 58 -12.62 56.29 99.95
CA ILE A 58 -12.77 54.84 99.73
C ILE A 58 -11.59 54.09 100.33
N GLU A 59 -10.36 54.55 100.10
CA GLU A 59 -9.16 53.86 100.58
C GLU A 59 -9.10 53.86 102.12
N ASN A 60 -9.43 54.98 102.75
CA ASN A 60 -9.58 55.07 104.21
C ASN A 60 -10.67 54.13 104.74
N ALA A 61 -11.80 54.00 104.03
CA ALA A 61 -12.86 53.06 104.38
C ALA A 61 -12.42 51.60 104.21
N LYS A 62 -11.69 51.26 103.14
CA LYS A 62 -11.09 49.93 102.91
C LYS A 62 -10.05 49.57 103.99
N ASN A 63 -9.22 50.53 104.39
CA ASN A 63 -8.26 50.33 105.47
C ASN A 63 -8.94 50.09 106.84
N LYS A 64 -10.14 50.64 107.05
CA LYS A 64 -10.95 50.33 108.24
C LYS A 64 -11.62 48.96 108.20
N LEU A 65 -11.78 48.35 107.01
CA LEU A 65 -12.31 46.99 106.84
C LEU A 65 -11.27 45.89 107.13
N THR A 66 -9.98 46.19 107.00
CA THR A 66 -8.89 45.22 107.22
C THR A 66 -8.54 45.03 108.70
N VAL A 67 -9.13 45.82 109.60
CA VAL A 67 -9.00 45.67 111.06
C VAL A 67 -10.09 44.72 111.59
N SER A 68 -9.67 43.49 111.89
CA SER A 68 -10.49 42.29 112.11
C SER A 68 -11.66 42.43 113.09
N ASN A 69 -12.84 41.90 112.71
CA ASN A 69 -14.06 41.66 113.51
C ASN A 69 -14.58 42.87 114.32
N SER A 70 -14.27 44.08 113.85
CA SER A 70 -14.70 45.31 114.51
C SER A 70 -16.11 45.73 114.05
N CYS A 71 -16.76 46.60 114.84
CA CYS A 71 -18.03 47.24 114.45
C CYS A 71 -17.95 47.89 113.05
N TRP A 72 -16.78 48.42 112.70
CA TRP A 72 -16.49 49.05 111.42
C TRP A 72 -16.55 48.07 110.24
N GLU A 73 -16.07 46.84 110.40
CA GLU A 73 -16.07 45.84 109.34
C GLU A 73 -17.50 45.53 108.88
N SER A 74 -18.40 45.25 109.82
CA SER A 74 -19.80 44.95 109.53
C SER A 74 -20.51 46.16 108.90
N ALA A 75 -20.29 47.36 109.42
CA ALA A 75 -20.92 48.58 108.92
C ALA A 75 -20.49 48.91 107.47
N TYR A 76 -19.19 48.86 107.17
CA TYR A 76 -18.68 49.15 105.83
C TYR A 76 -18.97 48.04 104.82
N ARG A 77 -18.99 46.76 105.23
CA ARG A 77 -19.37 45.65 104.34
C ARG A 77 -20.82 45.77 103.89
N HIS A 78 -21.73 46.10 104.80
CA HIS A 78 -23.13 46.35 104.42
C HIS A 78 -23.28 47.61 103.57
N LEU A 79 -22.49 48.65 103.84
CA LEU A 79 -22.47 49.86 103.02
C LEU A 79 -22.08 49.55 101.57
N PHE A 80 -20.96 48.86 101.36
CA PHE A 80 -20.46 48.55 100.01
C PHE A 80 -21.38 47.62 99.22
N ALA A 81 -21.99 46.63 99.88
CA ALA A 81 -23.00 45.77 99.24
C ALA A 81 -24.29 46.54 98.89
N GLY A 82 -24.62 47.60 99.64
CA GLY A 82 -25.86 48.35 99.51
C GLY A 82 -25.78 49.65 98.69
N CYS A 83 -24.59 50.08 98.21
CA CYS A 83 -24.43 51.39 97.55
C CYS A 83 -25.31 51.59 96.31
N SER A 84 -25.66 50.54 95.58
CA SER A 84 -26.65 50.59 94.47
C SER A 84 -28.05 51.02 94.93
N GLU A 85 -28.44 50.68 96.16
CA GLU A 85 -29.78 50.90 96.72
C GLU A 85 -29.87 52.11 97.67
N ILE A 86 -28.73 52.65 98.11
CA ILE A 86 -28.62 53.76 99.06
C ILE A 86 -29.14 55.09 98.47
N PHE A 87 -29.00 55.29 97.15
CA PHE A 87 -29.54 56.48 96.48
C PHE A 87 -31.06 56.46 96.30
N ALA A 88 -31.66 55.27 96.29
CA ALA A 88 -33.11 55.10 96.13
C ALA A 88 -33.86 55.15 97.47
N ALA A 89 -33.17 55.04 98.61
CA ALA A 89 -33.79 54.99 99.94
C ALA A 89 -32.95 55.76 100.99
N ASP A 90 -33.35 57.01 101.27
CA ASP A 90 -32.79 57.85 102.34
C ASP A 90 -32.76 57.14 103.71
N GLU A 91 -33.69 56.22 103.93
CA GLU A 91 -33.76 55.39 105.13
C GLU A 91 -32.52 54.49 105.27
N LYS A 92 -32.10 53.79 104.21
CA LYS A 92 -30.91 52.91 104.24
C LYS A 92 -29.64 53.70 104.49
N ARG A 93 -29.50 54.86 103.82
CA ARG A 93 -28.41 55.81 104.07
C ARG A 93 -28.36 56.22 105.55
N SER A 94 -29.52 56.58 106.09
CA SER A 94 -29.65 56.98 107.50
C SER A 94 -29.24 55.85 108.44
N ARG A 95 -29.60 54.60 108.14
CA ARG A 95 -29.20 53.44 108.97
C ARG A 95 -27.69 53.19 108.93
N PHE A 96 -27.07 53.28 107.76
CA PHE A 96 -25.62 53.09 107.65
C PHE A 96 -24.86 54.18 108.39
N ALA A 97 -25.27 55.44 108.24
CA ALA A 97 -24.72 56.55 108.99
C ALA A 97 -24.87 56.35 110.51
N TRP A 98 -26.01 55.85 110.96
CA TRP A 98 -26.24 55.50 112.36
C TRP A 98 -25.25 54.44 112.85
N HIS A 99 -25.08 53.34 112.12
CA HIS A 99 -24.15 52.27 112.48
C HIS A 99 -22.69 52.76 112.50
N LEU A 100 -22.26 53.53 111.50
CA LEU A 100 -20.92 54.09 111.46
C LEU A 100 -20.66 55.05 112.63
N SER A 101 -21.66 55.84 113.00
CA SER A 101 -21.59 56.78 114.12
C SER A 101 -21.54 56.07 115.47
N ASP A 102 -22.33 55.00 115.64
CA ASP A 102 -22.30 54.15 116.83
C ASP A 102 -20.94 53.45 116.98
N CYS A 103 -20.37 52.94 115.88
CA CYS A 103 -19.02 52.39 115.88
C CYS A 103 -17.97 53.44 116.27
N PHE A 104 -18.07 54.66 115.73
CA PHE A 104 -17.16 55.76 116.08
C PHE A 104 -17.22 56.14 117.56
N GLN A 105 -18.42 56.22 118.13
CA GLN A 105 -18.60 56.52 119.54
C GLN A 105 -17.94 55.46 120.43
N LYS A 106 -18.19 54.18 120.13
CA LYS A 106 -17.59 53.05 120.86
C LYS A 106 -16.06 53.05 120.76
N ASP A 107 -15.53 53.27 119.57
CA ASP A 107 -14.08 53.31 119.31
C ASP A 107 -13.41 54.51 120.01
N SER A 108 -14.14 55.62 120.14
CA SER A 108 -13.68 56.83 120.85
C SER A 108 -13.83 56.73 122.39
N GLY A 109 -14.24 55.58 122.93
CA GLY A 109 -14.47 55.37 124.37
C GLY A 109 -15.70 56.07 124.94
N ARG A 110 -16.67 56.42 124.08
CA ARG A 110 -17.90 57.15 124.44
C ARG A 110 -19.10 56.23 124.51
N PRO A 111 -20.21 56.65 125.18
CA PRO A 111 -21.45 55.89 125.17
C PRO A 111 -21.95 55.63 123.74
N SER A 112 -22.45 54.42 123.52
CA SER A 112 -23.09 54.03 122.27
C SER A 112 -24.34 54.86 122.00
N PHE A 113 -24.74 54.93 120.72
CA PHE A 113 -26.02 55.54 120.38
C PHE A 113 -27.18 54.77 121.03
N PRO A 114 -28.34 55.43 121.26
CA PRO A 114 -29.54 54.76 121.73
C PRO A 114 -29.93 53.56 120.84
N ASN A 115 -30.67 52.59 121.37
CA ASN A 115 -31.14 51.50 120.52
C ASN A 115 -32.15 52.03 119.49
N CYS A 116 -31.89 51.80 118.20
CA CYS A 116 -32.79 52.15 117.11
C CYS A 116 -33.25 50.89 116.38
N ASP A 117 -34.54 50.59 116.46
CA ASP A 117 -35.12 49.38 115.85
C ASP A 117 -35.03 49.40 114.30
N ALA A 118 -34.73 48.24 113.72
CA ALA A 118 -34.52 48.04 112.29
C ALA A 118 -35.77 48.37 111.44
N LYS A 119 -36.97 48.32 112.03
CA LYS A 119 -38.25 48.61 111.35
C LYS A 119 -38.76 50.02 111.62
N SER A 120 -38.18 50.73 112.59
CA SER A 120 -38.62 52.05 113.02
C SER A 120 -37.98 53.15 112.16
N PRO A 121 -38.74 54.15 111.65
CA PRO A 121 -38.17 55.21 110.81
C PRO A 121 -37.01 55.94 111.48
N MET A 122 -35.93 56.18 110.76
CA MET A 122 -34.72 56.82 111.32
C MET A 122 -35.00 58.21 111.87
N ALA A 123 -35.95 58.96 111.29
CA ALA A 123 -36.40 60.24 111.81
C ALA A 123 -36.85 60.19 113.28
N LYS A 124 -37.35 59.03 113.77
CA LYS A 124 -37.70 58.83 115.18
C LYS A 124 -36.47 58.61 116.05
N CYS A 125 -35.48 57.86 115.56
CA CYS A 125 -34.25 57.58 116.29
C CYS A 125 -33.37 58.83 116.44
N LEU A 126 -33.33 59.69 115.40
CA LEU A 126 -32.54 60.92 115.40
C LEU A 126 -33.00 61.96 116.44
N LYS A 127 -34.27 61.91 116.88
CA LYS A 127 -34.79 62.82 117.92
C LYS A 127 -34.19 62.57 119.30
N TYR A 128 -33.66 61.37 119.54
CA TYR A 128 -33.08 60.99 120.83
C TYR A 128 -31.58 61.30 120.92
N LEU A 129 -30.97 61.79 119.84
CA LEU A 129 -29.57 62.20 119.83
C LEU A 129 -29.40 63.60 120.41
N ASN A 130 -28.34 63.80 121.20
CA ASN A 130 -27.92 65.14 121.59
C ASN A 130 -27.20 65.86 120.42
N GLU A 131 -26.94 67.16 120.56
CA GLU A 131 -26.32 67.97 119.49
C GLU A 131 -24.98 67.40 119.00
N HIS A 132 -24.19 66.85 119.92
CA HIS A 132 -22.88 66.28 119.59
C HIS A 132 -23.01 64.97 118.80
N GLU A 133 -23.88 64.07 119.24
CA GLU A 133 -24.19 62.81 118.55
C GLU A 133 -24.81 63.06 117.18
N HIS A 134 -25.72 64.05 117.09
CA HIS A 134 -26.34 64.43 115.83
C HIS A 134 -25.31 64.96 114.82
N ARG A 135 -24.29 65.71 115.29
CA ARG A 135 -23.19 66.19 114.45
C ARG A 135 -22.33 65.05 113.90
N ILE A 136 -21.98 64.07 114.75
CA ILE A 136 -21.25 62.87 114.33
C ILE A 136 -22.06 62.09 113.28
N TYR A 137 -23.35 61.90 113.56
CA TYR A 137 -24.28 61.27 112.62
C TYR A 137 -24.29 61.94 111.25
N LEU A 138 -24.42 63.27 111.22
CA LEU A 138 -24.48 64.02 109.98
C LEU A 138 -23.17 63.89 109.18
N GLU A 139 -22.02 63.85 109.85
CA GLU A 139 -20.72 63.64 109.18
C GLU A 139 -20.69 62.28 108.46
N PHE A 140 -21.02 61.19 109.16
CA PHE A 140 -21.05 59.86 108.56
C PHE A 140 -22.16 59.70 107.50
N TYR A 141 -23.25 60.45 107.63
CA TYR A 141 -24.31 60.51 106.65
C TYR A 141 -23.85 61.11 105.32
N LEU A 142 -23.10 62.22 105.38
CA LEU A 142 -22.52 62.85 104.20
C LEU A 142 -21.38 62.00 103.60
N GLU A 143 -20.52 61.42 104.44
CA GLU A 143 -19.45 60.50 103.99
C GLU A 143 -20.00 59.29 103.24
N THR A 144 -21.10 58.71 103.73
CA THR A 144 -21.78 57.58 103.07
C THR A 144 -22.15 57.91 101.62
N ASN A 145 -22.65 59.12 101.36
CA ASN A 145 -23.04 59.57 100.03
C ASN A 145 -21.82 59.68 99.09
N SER A 146 -20.75 60.30 99.58
CA SER A 146 -19.50 60.48 98.85
C SER A 146 -18.85 59.13 98.50
N ILE A 147 -18.78 58.21 99.48
CA ILE A 147 -18.20 56.88 99.29
C ILE A 147 -18.99 56.07 98.27
N CYS A 148 -20.33 56.05 98.36
CA CYS A 148 -21.15 55.29 97.43
C CYS A 148 -21.13 55.85 96.01
N HIS A 149 -21.15 57.18 95.83
CA HIS A 149 -21.01 57.79 94.51
C HIS A 149 -19.70 57.40 93.84
N GLN A 150 -18.59 57.47 94.58
CA GLN A 150 -17.28 57.13 94.03
C GLN A 150 -17.17 55.64 93.69
N LEU A 151 -17.75 54.74 94.51
CA LEU A 151 -17.78 53.31 94.21
C LEU A 151 -18.59 52.99 92.96
N GLN A 152 -19.75 53.61 92.79
CA GLN A 152 -20.56 53.45 91.59
C GLN A 152 -19.88 54.01 90.34
N ALA A 153 -19.24 55.18 90.45
CA ALA A 153 -18.48 55.77 89.36
C ALA A 153 -17.30 54.89 88.94
N ASN A 154 -16.58 54.31 89.91
CA ASN A 154 -15.48 53.38 89.64
C ASN A 154 -15.97 52.07 89.00
N ALA A 155 -17.09 51.50 89.46
CA ALA A 155 -17.67 50.30 88.86
C ALA A 155 -18.11 50.57 87.42
N PHE A 156 -18.81 51.68 87.19
CA PHE A 156 -19.21 52.13 85.85
C PHE A 156 -18.00 52.31 84.92
N LYS A 157 -16.92 52.92 85.42
CA LYS A 157 -15.67 53.06 84.68
C LYS A 157 -15.11 51.71 84.22
N LEU A 158 -14.90 50.78 85.16
CA LEU A 158 -14.32 49.47 84.86
C LEU A 158 -15.19 48.66 83.89
N ASP A 159 -16.52 48.68 84.07
CA ASP A 159 -17.44 47.98 83.18
C ASP A 159 -17.43 48.57 81.76
N THR A 160 -17.41 49.90 81.65
CA THR A 160 -17.36 50.57 80.35
C THR A 160 -16.04 50.30 79.64
N GLU A 161 -14.90 50.39 80.35
CA GLU A 161 -13.58 50.07 79.79
C GLU A 161 -13.54 48.62 79.29
N ARG A 162 -14.03 47.67 80.08
CA ARG A 162 -14.10 46.26 79.67
C ARG A 162 -14.95 46.08 78.40
N LEU A 163 -16.16 46.63 78.38
CA LEU A 163 -17.09 46.47 77.25
C LEU A 163 -16.56 47.14 75.96
N VAL A 164 -15.98 48.33 76.06
CA VAL A 164 -15.40 49.02 74.89
C VAL A 164 -14.19 48.24 74.36
N ASN A 165 -13.34 47.71 75.23
CA ASN A 165 -12.20 46.89 74.81
C ASN A 165 -12.63 45.53 74.24
N GLU A 166 -13.70 44.91 74.75
CA GLU A 166 -14.32 43.72 74.13
C GLU A 166 -14.88 44.04 72.75
N LEU A 167 -15.58 45.17 72.60
CA LEU A 167 -16.11 45.63 71.32
C LEU A 167 -15.00 45.89 70.31
N LYS A 168 -13.92 46.58 70.72
CA LYS A 168 -12.73 46.83 69.87
C LYS A 168 -12.17 45.52 69.31
N ARG A 169 -11.88 44.55 70.19
CA ARG A 169 -11.34 43.24 69.79
C ARG A 169 -12.29 42.50 68.85
N SER A 170 -13.60 42.58 69.10
CA SER A 170 -14.60 41.96 68.23
C SER A 170 -14.67 42.63 66.86
N SER A 171 -14.54 43.96 66.79
CA SER A 171 -14.52 44.73 65.54
C SER A 171 -13.27 44.41 64.72
N GLU A 172 -12.09 44.40 65.33
CA GLU A 172 -10.83 44.04 64.67
C GLU A 172 -10.88 42.59 64.13
N ALA A 173 -11.46 41.65 64.90
CA ALA A 173 -11.64 40.29 64.45
C ALA A 173 -12.66 40.16 63.29
N ALA A 174 -13.68 41.02 63.25
CA ALA A 174 -14.63 41.08 62.15
C ALA A 174 -14.00 41.67 60.89
N GLU A 175 -13.20 42.73 61.03
CA GLU A 175 -12.42 43.35 59.97
C GLU A 175 -11.47 42.35 59.31
N GLY A 176 -10.65 41.62 60.09
CA GLY A 176 -9.75 40.61 59.53
C GLY A 176 -10.49 39.45 58.84
N LYS A 177 -11.71 39.12 59.27
CA LYS A 177 -12.56 38.15 58.55
C LYS A 177 -13.08 38.72 57.22
N LEU A 178 -13.44 39.99 57.18
CA LEU A 178 -13.88 40.65 55.94
C LEU A 178 -12.74 40.75 54.93
N GLU A 179 -11.53 41.10 55.38
CA GLU A 179 -10.33 41.12 54.53
C GLU A 179 -10.02 39.71 53.97
N SER A 180 -10.12 38.66 54.80
CA SER A 180 -9.97 37.28 54.31
C SER A 180 -11.08 36.86 53.32
N ILE A 181 -12.29 37.38 53.47
CA ILE A 181 -13.39 37.14 52.51
C ILE A 181 -13.09 37.86 51.18
N GLU A 182 -12.58 39.09 51.23
CA GLU A 182 -12.19 39.86 50.05
C GLU A 182 -11.10 39.13 49.24
N GLU A 183 -10.00 38.72 49.90
CA GLU A 183 -8.91 37.97 49.26
C GLU A 183 -9.42 36.66 48.61
N LYS A 184 -10.27 35.92 49.32
CA LYS A 184 -10.88 34.69 48.79
C LYS A 184 -11.86 34.97 47.64
N SER A 185 -12.55 36.10 47.67
CA SER A 185 -13.46 36.51 46.59
C SER A 185 -12.67 36.86 45.32
N GLU A 186 -11.54 37.54 45.44
CA GLU A 186 -10.67 37.85 44.30
C GLU A 186 -10.09 36.58 43.67
N THR A 187 -9.58 35.65 44.48
CA THR A 187 -9.06 34.36 43.98
C THR A 187 -10.15 33.51 43.32
N LEU A 188 -11.39 33.53 43.84
CA LEU A 188 -12.54 32.87 43.21
C LEU A 188 -12.90 33.51 41.86
N LEU A 189 -12.86 34.84 41.78
CA LEU A 189 -13.11 35.58 40.55
C LEU A 189 -12.05 35.29 39.48
N GLN A 190 -10.77 35.22 39.87
CA GLN A 190 -9.67 34.81 38.99
C GLN A 190 -9.86 33.38 38.49
N SER A 191 -10.19 32.45 39.39
CA SER A 191 -10.48 31.05 39.04
C SER A 191 -11.66 30.95 38.06
N SER A 192 -12.68 31.80 38.21
CA SER A 192 -13.81 31.86 37.30
C SER A 192 -13.42 32.29 35.89
N TYR A 193 -12.47 33.22 35.74
CA TYR A 193 -11.95 33.60 34.41
C TYR A 193 -11.21 32.44 33.74
N GLU A 194 -10.36 31.74 34.49
CA GLU A 194 -9.63 30.56 33.98
C GLU A 194 -10.57 29.44 33.52
N ILE A 195 -11.66 29.21 34.26
CA ILE A 195 -12.72 28.27 33.87
C ILE A 195 -13.40 28.74 32.58
N SER A 196 -13.73 30.03 32.46
CA SER A 196 -14.34 30.60 31.25
C SER A 196 -13.44 30.43 30.02
N ASP A 197 -12.15 30.71 30.14
CA ASP A 197 -11.18 30.52 29.06
C ASP A 197 -11.04 29.05 28.67
N SER A 198 -11.01 28.16 29.66
CA SER A 198 -10.98 26.71 29.44
C SER A 198 -12.25 26.21 28.73
N LEU A 199 -13.42 26.74 29.08
CA LEU A 199 -14.69 26.44 28.40
C LEU A 199 -14.68 26.93 26.95
N ASN A 200 -14.16 28.13 26.69
CA ASN A 200 -14.03 28.66 25.33
C ASN A 200 -13.09 27.79 24.48
N SER A 201 -11.92 27.42 25.03
CA SER A 201 -10.98 26.49 24.38
C SER A 201 -11.64 25.14 24.06
N THR A 202 -12.37 24.56 25.03
CA THR A 202 -13.12 23.32 24.84
C THR A 202 -14.17 23.46 23.74
N GLY A 203 -14.88 24.59 23.68
CA GLY A 203 -15.81 24.91 22.59
C GLY A 203 -15.14 24.89 21.21
N THR A 204 -13.94 25.47 21.08
CA THR A 204 -13.19 25.41 19.81
C THR A 204 -12.75 24.00 19.43
N GLN A 205 -12.38 23.16 20.42
CA GLN A 205 -12.03 21.76 20.16
C GLN A 205 -13.23 20.95 19.70
N ILE A 206 -14.39 21.14 20.34
CA ILE A 206 -15.66 20.50 19.92
C ILE A 206 -16.00 20.88 18.49
N GLN A 207 -15.83 22.15 18.10
CA GLN A 207 -16.06 22.59 16.73
C GLN A 207 -15.11 21.93 15.73
N LYS A 208 -13.81 21.81 16.07
CA LYS A 208 -12.82 21.09 15.24
C LYS A 208 -13.19 19.61 15.10
N MET A 209 -13.60 18.95 16.18
CA MET A 209 -14.06 17.56 16.15
C MET A 209 -15.27 17.40 15.23
N ALA A 210 -16.27 18.28 15.33
CA ALA A 210 -17.45 18.25 14.47
C ALA A 210 -17.08 18.41 12.98
N GLN A 211 -16.13 19.30 12.65
CA GLN A 211 -15.64 19.46 11.28
C GLN A 211 -14.91 18.22 10.78
N THR A 212 -14.04 17.62 11.59
CA THR A 212 -13.34 16.37 11.24
C THR A 212 -14.32 15.23 11.03
N SER A 213 -15.37 15.13 11.87
CA SER A 213 -16.42 14.12 11.72
C SER A 213 -17.16 14.24 10.38
N ARG A 214 -17.52 15.46 9.95
CA ARG A 214 -18.15 15.67 8.63
C ARG A 214 -17.24 15.27 7.48
N LYS A 215 -15.95 15.63 7.54
CA LYS A 215 -14.96 15.21 6.54
C LYS A 215 -14.82 13.69 6.46
N LEU A 216 -14.89 13.01 7.60
CA LEU A 216 -14.85 11.55 7.66
C LEU A 216 -16.11 10.93 7.04
N GLU A 217 -17.28 11.51 7.29
CA GLU A 217 -18.54 11.11 6.66
C GLU A 217 -18.48 11.24 5.13
N ASP A 218 -17.99 12.36 4.62
CA ASP A 218 -17.77 12.58 3.18
C ASP A 218 -16.83 11.52 2.60
N HIS A 219 -15.71 11.24 3.28
CA HIS A 219 -14.74 10.23 2.85
C HIS A 219 -15.34 8.83 2.84
N MET A 220 -16.16 8.49 3.86
CA MET A 220 -16.83 7.21 3.94
C MET A 220 -17.84 7.03 2.80
N GLY A 221 -18.55 8.10 2.41
CA GLY A 221 -19.42 8.10 1.22
C GLY A 221 -18.65 7.80 -0.08
N ILE A 222 -17.45 8.38 -0.23
CA ILE A 222 -16.57 8.09 -1.39
C ILE A 222 -16.13 6.63 -1.40
N VAL A 223 -15.69 6.10 -0.26
CA VAL A 223 -15.26 4.70 -0.14
C VAL A 223 -16.40 3.73 -0.46
N LEU A 224 -17.61 4.02 0.01
CA LEU A 224 -18.82 3.24 -0.30
C LEU A 224 -19.08 3.19 -1.82
N LYS A 225 -19.05 4.35 -2.48
CA LYS A 225 -19.23 4.44 -3.94
C LYS A 225 -18.15 3.67 -4.70
N HIS A 226 -16.90 3.72 -4.23
CA HIS A 226 -15.81 3.00 -4.86
C HIS A 226 -15.93 1.48 -4.65
N SER A 227 -16.34 1.05 -3.46
CA SER A 227 -16.62 -0.35 -3.15
C SER A 227 -17.73 -0.92 -4.04
N GLU A 228 -18.79 -0.16 -4.27
CA GLU A 228 -19.88 -0.55 -5.18
C GLU A 228 -19.37 -0.73 -6.61
N ALA A 229 -18.56 0.21 -7.11
CA ALA A 229 -17.96 0.11 -8.44
C ALA A 229 -17.03 -1.12 -8.58
N VAL A 230 -16.24 -1.42 -7.55
CA VAL A 230 -15.37 -2.62 -7.52
C VAL A 230 -16.21 -3.90 -7.52
N TYR A 231 -17.31 -3.93 -6.76
CA TYR A 231 -18.22 -5.07 -6.73
C TYR A 231 -18.85 -5.34 -8.10
N GLU A 232 -19.38 -4.31 -8.76
CA GLU A 232 -19.93 -4.44 -10.11
C GLU A 232 -18.87 -4.86 -11.13
N GLN A 233 -17.64 -4.34 -11.01
CA GLN A 233 -16.53 -4.78 -11.86
C GLN A 233 -16.18 -6.25 -11.62
N SER A 234 -16.18 -6.71 -10.37
CA SER A 234 -15.92 -8.11 -10.01
C SER A 234 -16.97 -9.05 -10.63
N LYS A 235 -18.24 -8.65 -10.63
CA LYS A 235 -19.32 -9.41 -11.28
C LYS A 235 -19.12 -9.52 -12.80
N LYS A 236 -18.67 -8.44 -13.45
CA LYS A 236 -18.31 -8.48 -14.88
C LYS A 236 -17.13 -9.41 -15.16
N ILE A 237 -16.12 -9.41 -14.29
CA ILE A 237 -14.98 -10.33 -14.41
C ILE A 237 -15.45 -11.78 -14.30
N GLU A 238 -16.32 -12.10 -13.36
CA GLU A 238 -16.92 -13.43 -13.23
C GLU A 238 -17.64 -13.87 -14.52
N THR A 239 -18.44 -12.98 -15.13
CA THR A 239 -19.09 -13.28 -16.42
C THR A 239 -18.08 -13.52 -17.54
N SER A 240 -17.02 -12.71 -17.64
CA SER A 240 -15.97 -12.90 -18.65
C SER A 240 -15.16 -14.18 -18.43
N GLN A 241 -14.99 -14.64 -17.18
CA GLN A 241 -14.33 -15.93 -16.89
C GLN A 241 -15.16 -17.12 -17.38
N LEU A 242 -16.48 -17.06 -17.22
CA LEU A 242 -17.38 -18.08 -17.77
C LEU A 242 -17.31 -18.14 -19.30
N GLU A 243 -17.37 -16.98 -19.97
CA GLU A 243 -17.25 -16.90 -21.43
C GLU A 243 -15.89 -17.42 -21.94
N LEU A 244 -14.80 -17.11 -21.23
CA LEU A 244 -13.46 -17.64 -21.55
C LEU A 244 -13.41 -19.16 -21.40
N GLN A 245 -13.99 -19.71 -20.34
CA GLN A 245 -14.03 -21.16 -20.12
C GLN A 245 -14.83 -21.89 -21.21
N GLU A 246 -15.96 -21.32 -21.62
CA GLU A 246 -16.75 -21.84 -22.75
C GLU A 246 -15.96 -21.75 -24.06
N GLY A 247 -15.30 -20.61 -24.31
CA GLY A 247 -14.41 -20.43 -25.47
C GLY A 247 -13.27 -21.46 -25.51
N GLN A 248 -12.64 -21.74 -24.37
CA GLN A 248 -11.60 -22.76 -24.25
C GLN A 248 -12.12 -24.17 -24.53
N LEU A 249 -13.32 -24.52 -24.03
CA LEU A 249 -13.96 -25.81 -24.33
C LEU A 249 -14.26 -25.96 -25.82
N LYS A 250 -14.79 -24.90 -26.45
CA LYS A 250 -15.05 -24.88 -27.89
C LYS A 250 -13.77 -25.02 -28.70
N LEU A 251 -12.72 -24.26 -28.35
CA LEU A 251 -11.42 -24.36 -29.01
C LEU A 251 -10.83 -25.76 -28.88
N ARG A 252 -10.90 -26.38 -27.70
CA ARG A 252 -10.44 -27.76 -27.49
C ARG A 252 -11.17 -28.74 -28.40
N LYS A 253 -12.51 -28.62 -28.49
CA LYS A 253 -13.33 -29.47 -29.36
C LYS A 253 -12.94 -29.31 -30.83
N THR A 254 -12.83 -28.08 -31.32
CA THR A 254 -12.44 -27.81 -32.71
C THR A 254 -11.01 -28.27 -33.01
N LEU A 255 -10.10 -28.17 -32.05
CA LEU A 255 -8.74 -28.70 -32.19
C LEU A 255 -8.73 -30.22 -32.29
N GLU A 256 -9.52 -30.91 -31.47
CA GLU A 256 -9.67 -32.37 -31.49
C GLU A 256 -10.26 -32.84 -32.83
N GLU A 257 -11.35 -32.20 -33.30
CA GLU A 257 -11.94 -32.46 -34.62
C GLU A 257 -10.94 -32.21 -35.77
N GLY A 258 -10.18 -31.11 -35.71
CA GLY A 258 -9.16 -30.80 -36.72
C GLY A 258 -7.99 -31.78 -36.71
N MET A 259 -7.63 -32.32 -35.55
CA MET A 259 -6.55 -33.30 -35.41
C MET A 259 -6.99 -34.69 -35.90
N GLU A 260 -8.25 -35.06 -35.69
CA GLU A 260 -8.86 -36.25 -36.28
C GLU A 260 -8.90 -36.17 -37.81
N MET A 261 -9.34 -35.04 -38.38
CA MET A 261 -9.32 -34.83 -39.83
C MET A 261 -7.90 -34.90 -40.43
N LEU A 262 -6.91 -34.37 -39.71
CA LEU A 262 -5.51 -34.44 -40.13
C LEU A 262 -4.96 -35.87 -40.06
N GLN A 263 -5.31 -36.61 -39.01
CA GLN A 263 -4.97 -38.02 -38.86
C GLN A 263 -5.55 -38.82 -40.03
N ASP A 264 -6.84 -38.65 -40.33
CA ASP A 264 -7.53 -39.33 -41.44
C ASP A 264 -6.84 -39.03 -42.78
N SER A 265 -6.57 -37.75 -43.06
CA SER A 265 -5.86 -37.33 -44.27
C SER A 265 -4.45 -37.95 -44.37
N TYR A 266 -3.75 -38.11 -43.24
CA TYR A 266 -2.43 -38.73 -43.20
C TYR A 266 -2.49 -40.23 -43.48
N THR A 267 -3.50 -40.94 -42.95
CA THR A 267 -3.75 -42.35 -43.27
C THR A 267 -4.11 -42.56 -44.74
N ASP A 268 -4.97 -41.71 -45.30
CA ASP A 268 -5.35 -41.77 -46.72
C ASP A 268 -4.13 -41.55 -47.61
N LEU A 269 -3.31 -40.53 -47.32
CA LEU A 269 -2.06 -40.27 -48.03
C LEU A 269 -1.09 -41.46 -47.94
N GLY A 270 -0.97 -42.08 -46.76
CA GLY A 270 -0.17 -43.28 -46.55
C GLY A 270 -0.63 -44.43 -47.44
N GLN A 271 -1.93 -44.66 -47.51
CA GLN A 271 -2.53 -45.69 -48.37
C GLN A 271 -2.32 -45.39 -49.86
N GLU A 272 -2.45 -44.13 -50.27
CA GLU A 272 -2.22 -43.71 -51.65
C GLU A 272 -0.73 -43.86 -52.04
N MET A 273 0.20 -43.53 -51.13
CA MET A 273 1.63 -43.78 -51.34
C MET A 273 1.96 -45.27 -51.49
N ASP A 274 1.32 -46.14 -50.70
CA ASP A 274 1.50 -47.58 -50.81
C ASP A 274 0.96 -48.12 -52.14
N ASN A 275 -0.20 -47.64 -52.58
CA ASN A 275 -0.73 -47.96 -53.91
C ASN A 275 0.24 -47.52 -55.02
N LEU A 276 0.78 -46.30 -54.92
CA LEU A 276 1.72 -45.75 -55.89
C LEU A 276 3.04 -46.55 -55.93
N ARG A 277 3.49 -47.07 -54.78
CA ARG A 277 4.62 -48.01 -54.68
C ARG A 277 4.31 -49.31 -55.43
N VAL A 278 3.12 -49.87 -55.23
CA VAL A 278 2.69 -51.11 -55.93
C VAL A 278 2.64 -50.89 -57.45
N GLU A 279 2.04 -49.79 -57.90
CA GLU A 279 2.00 -49.43 -59.34
C GLU A 279 3.42 -49.25 -59.91
N THR A 280 4.33 -48.62 -59.16
CA THR A 280 5.74 -48.45 -59.58
C THR A 280 6.45 -49.78 -59.75
N ILE A 281 6.24 -50.74 -58.85
CA ILE A 281 6.80 -52.10 -58.96
C ILE A 281 6.24 -52.81 -60.21
N GLU A 282 4.96 -52.63 -60.52
CA GLU A 282 4.34 -53.21 -61.71
C GLU A 282 4.88 -52.59 -63.02
N ILE A 283 5.09 -51.27 -63.04
CA ILE A 283 5.73 -50.56 -64.15
C ILE A 283 7.16 -51.07 -64.35
N GLU A 284 7.96 -51.21 -63.29
CA GLU A 284 9.33 -51.75 -63.37
C GLU A 284 9.33 -53.18 -63.97
N LYS A 285 8.36 -54.01 -63.58
CA LYS A 285 8.18 -55.36 -64.13
C LYS A 285 7.83 -55.36 -65.63
N GLU A 286 6.97 -54.45 -66.09
CA GLU A 286 6.69 -54.36 -67.53
C GLU A 286 7.86 -53.74 -68.30
N ILE A 287 8.59 -52.77 -67.73
CA ILE A 287 9.83 -52.23 -68.33
C ILE A 287 10.87 -53.33 -68.51
N THR A 288 11.11 -54.16 -67.50
CA THR A 288 12.06 -55.28 -67.59
C THR A 288 11.65 -56.29 -68.66
N LYS A 289 10.37 -56.67 -68.72
CA LYS A 289 9.82 -57.56 -69.76
C LYS A 289 9.94 -56.99 -71.17
N VAL A 290 9.68 -55.69 -71.36
CA VAL A 290 9.90 -55.00 -72.64
C VAL A 290 11.38 -54.98 -72.98
N GLY A 291 12.25 -54.68 -72.01
CA GLY A 291 13.71 -54.69 -72.15
C GLY A 291 14.23 -56.06 -72.59
N ASP A 292 13.77 -57.15 -71.97
CA ASP A 292 14.12 -58.52 -72.33
C ASP A 292 13.66 -58.89 -73.74
N SER A 293 12.42 -58.54 -74.09
CA SER A 293 11.87 -58.75 -75.43
C SER A 293 12.65 -57.97 -76.50
N MET A 294 12.99 -56.71 -76.21
CA MET A 294 13.79 -55.88 -77.10
C MET A 294 15.21 -56.43 -77.25
N SER A 295 15.83 -56.90 -76.16
CA SER A 295 17.14 -57.57 -76.19
C SER A 295 17.12 -58.83 -77.04
N LEU A 296 16.09 -59.68 -76.91
CA LEU A 296 15.90 -60.87 -77.75
C LEU A 296 15.73 -60.52 -79.23
N LYS A 297 14.88 -59.54 -79.55
CA LYS A 297 14.70 -59.07 -80.94
C LYS A 297 15.96 -58.45 -81.51
N MET A 298 16.72 -57.69 -80.71
CA MET A 298 17.98 -57.10 -81.12
C MET A 298 19.03 -58.20 -81.42
N LYS A 299 19.14 -59.22 -80.57
CA LYS A 299 19.99 -60.39 -80.84
C LYS A 299 19.61 -61.11 -82.13
N TYR A 300 18.31 -61.29 -82.38
CA TYR A 300 17.83 -61.89 -83.63
C TYR A 300 18.18 -61.03 -84.86
N LEU A 301 17.94 -59.72 -84.80
CA LEU A 301 18.30 -58.80 -85.87
C LEU A 301 19.81 -58.77 -86.11
N GLN A 302 20.62 -58.76 -85.05
CA GLN A 302 22.07 -58.79 -85.16
C GLN A 302 22.55 -60.09 -85.79
N SER A 303 22.05 -61.25 -85.36
CA SER A 303 22.34 -62.53 -86.00
C SER A 303 21.96 -62.53 -87.49
N THR A 304 20.80 -61.97 -87.83
CA THR A 304 20.35 -61.87 -89.23
C THR A 304 21.25 -60.94 -90.04
N ALA A 305 21.67 -59.81 -89.47
CA ALA A 305 22.59 -58.87 -90.10
C ALA A 305 23.98 -59.50 -90.30
N ASP A 306 24.47 -60.27 -89.34
CA ASP A 306 25.73 -61.02 -89.44
C ASP A 306 25.65 -62.08 -90.55
N ASP A 307 24.53 -62.83 -90.65
CA ASP A 307 24.29 -63.80 -91.72
C ASP A 307 24.27 -63.14 -93.11
N ILE A 308 23.57 -62.00 -93.24
CA ILE A 308 23.58 -61.21 -94.47
C ILE A 308 24.99 -60.72 -94.79
N GLY A 309 25.72 -60.23 -93.79
CA GLY A 309 27.11 -59.78 -93.93
C GLY A 309 28.03 -60.88 -94.43
N ASN A 310 27.93 -62.08 -93.83
CA ASN A 310 28.68 -63.26 -94.24
C ASN A 310 28.34 -63.69 -95.67
N MET A 311 27.06 -63.71 -96.04
CA MET A 311 26.61 -64.15 -97.36
C MET A 311 26.92 -63.13 -98.46
N ALA A 312 26.84 -61.83 -98.14
CA ALA A 312 27.29 -60.76 -99.02
C ALA A 312 28.81 -60.81 -99.23
N GLY A 313 29.59 -61.09 -98.18
CA GLY A 313 31.03 -61.33 -98.26
C GLY A 313 31.36 -62.50 -99.19
N LEU A 314 30.75 -63.67 -98.96
CA LEU A 314 30.88 -64.84 -99.84
C LEU A 314 30.51 -64.55 -101.30
N SER A 315 29.44 -63.79 -101.53
CA SER A 315 29.01 -63.43 -102.88
C SER A 315 29.99 -62.46 -103.56
N LEU A 316 30.54 -61.49 -102.82
CA LEU A 316 31.55 -60.57 -103.34
C LEU A 316 32.85 -61.32 -103.68
N ASP A 317 33.29 -62.23 -102.83
CA ASP A 317 34.45 -63.09 -103.09
C ASP A 317 34.24 -63.93 -104.36
N LYS A 318 33.04 -64.51 -104.54
CA LYS A 318 32.70 -65.28 -105.76
C LYS A 318 32.62 -64.41 -107.02
N GLN A 319 32.13 -63.18 -106.91
CA GLN A 319 32.14 -62.24 -108.03
C GLN A 319 33.57 -61.82 -108.39
N GLN A 320 34.45 -61.65 -107.41
CA GLN A 320 35.87 -61.34 -107.62
C GLN A 320 36.59 -62.50 -108.33
N GLU A 321 36.41 -63.75 -107.88
CA GLU A 321 36.95 -64.94 -108.56
C GLU A 321 36.49 -65.02 -110.02
N LEU A 322 35.23 -64.66 -110.29
CA LEU A 322 34.65 -64.71 -111.64
C LEU A 322 35.22 -63.62 -112.55
N LEU A 323 35.45 -62.41 -112.01
CA LEU A 323 36.14 -61.33 -112.73
C LEU A 323 37.59 -61.70 -113.07
N ASP A 324 38.31 -62.31 -112.14
CA ASP A 324 39.68 -62.78 -112.37
C ASP A 324 39.74 -63.90 -113.43
N ALA A 325 38.78 -64.82 -113.40
CA ALA A 325 38.63 -65.86 -114.42
C ALA A 325 38.32 -65.27 -115.80
N GLN A 326 37.43 -64.27 -115.89
CA GLN A 326 37.14 -63.57 -117.15
C GLN A 326 38.36 -62.82 -117.69
N SER A 327 39.11 -62.13 -116.83
CA SER A 327 40.36 -61.45 -117.20
C SER A 327 41.38 -62.43 -117.80
N THR A 328 41.51 -63.61 -117.18
CA THR A 328 42.38 -64.69 -117.64
C THR A 328 41.95 -65.24 -119.02
N ALA A 329 40.65 -65.46 -119.22
CA ALA A 329 40.10 -65.90 -120.51
C ALA A 329 40.30 -64.86 -121.62
N LEU A 330 40.18 -63.57 -121.30
CA LEU A 330 40.36 -62.47 -122.24
C LEU A 330 41.83 -62.33 -122.68
N ASN A 331 42.77 -62.53 -121.75
CA ASN A 331 44.20 -62.64 -122.08
C ASN A 331 44.49 -63.84 -122.98
N GLY A 332 43.86 -64.99 -122.74
CA GLY A 332 43.96 -66.17 -123.61
C GLY A 332 43.45 -65.93 -125.04
N LEU A 333 42.34 -65.19 -125.18
CA LEU A 333 41.80 -64.75 -126.48
C LEU A 333 42.76 -63.83 -127.25
N HIS A 334 43.44 -62.92 -126.56
CA HIS A 334 44.44 -62.03 -127.17
C HIS A 334 45.65 -62.83 -127.70
N SER A 335 46.11 -63.84 -126.97
CA SER A 335 47.16 -64.76 -127.44
C SER A 335 46.73 -65.56 -128.67
N LEU A 336 45.47 -66.02 -128.72
CA LEU A 336 44.93 -66.77 -129.87
C LEU A 336 44.87 -65.90 -131.14
N SER A 337 44.41 -64.65 -131.00
CA SER A 337 44.37 -63.65 -132.09
C SER A 337 45.77 -63.40 -132.67
N LYS A 338 46.80 -63.30 -131.82
CA LYS A 338 48.19 -63.12 -132.25
C LYS A 338 48.70 -64.30 -133.09
N VAL A 339 48.45 -65.53 -132.64
CA VAL A 339 48.84 -66.76 -133.38
C VAL A 339 48.14 -66.84 -134.73
N GLN A 340 46.88 -66.42 -134.81
CA GLN A 340 46.10 -66.42 -136.04
C GLN A 340 46.61 -65.40 -137.07
N SER A 341 47.07 -64.23 -136.60
CA SER A 341 47.69 -63.18 -137.43
C SER A 341 49.00 -63.65 -138.07
N GLU A 342 49.88 -64.28 -137.28
CA GLU A 342 51.20 -64.72 -137.76
C GLU A 342 51.11 -65.86 -138.79
N ALA A 343 50.15 -66.78 -138.64
CA ALA A 343 49.95 -67.89 -139.57
C ALA A 343 49.40 -67.46 -140.95
N LEU A 344 48.57 -66.41 -141.00
CA LEU A 344 48.01 -65.87 -142.24
C LEU A 344 49.05 -65.16 -143.10
N GLU A 345 50.01 -64.48 -142.46
CA GLU A 345 51.09 -63.77 -143.14
C GLU A 345 52.12 -64.75 -143.74
N GLU A 346 52.39 -65.87 -143.07
CA GLU A 346 53.26 -66.93 -143.59
C GLU A 346 52.67 -67.66 -144.81
N SER A 347 51.35 -67.89 -144.83
CA SER A 347 50.64 -68.48 -145.98
C SER A 347 50.68 -67.58 -147.21
N ARG A 348 50.54 -66.26 -147.01
CA ARG A 348 50.54 -65.26 -148.08
C ARG A 348 51.89 -65.15 -148.79
N ASN A 349 53.00 -65.20 -148.04
CA ASN A 349 54.35 -65.17 -148.62
C ASN A 349 54.68 -66.42 -149.46
N LYS A 350 54.23 -67.62 -149.07
CA LYS A 350 54.47 -68.86 -149.84
C LYS A 350 53.69 -68.90 -151.17
N LEU A 351 52.49 -68.32 -151.22
CA LEU A 351 51.70 -68.22 -152.45
C LEU A 351 52.32 -67.26 -153.49
N GLN A 352 53.00 -66.21 -153.03
CA GLN A 352 53.63 -65.23 -153.92
C GLN A 352 54.88 -65.80 -154.63
N GLN A 353 55.67 -66.63 -153.96
CA GLN A 353 56.81 -67.33 -154.60
C GLN A 353 56.38 -68.38 -155.65
N LEU A 354 55.22 -69.01 -155.48
CA LEU A 354 54.72 -70.02 -156.43
C LEU A 354 54.22 -69.38 -157.74
N ALA A 355 53.66 -68.17 -157.67
CA ALA A 355 53.20 -67.41 -158.83
C ALA A 355 54.37 -66.94 -159.73
N GLU A 356 55.50 -66.52 -159.15
CA GLU A 356 56.70 -66.12 -159.91
C GLU A 356 57.39 -67.30 -160.63
N TYR A 357 57.37 -68.50 -160.04
CA TYR A 357 57.93 -69.69 -160.68
C TYR A 357 57.11 -70.14 -161.90
N GLY A 358 55.77 -70.08 -161.81
CA GLY A 358 54.87 -70.43 -162.90
C GLY A 358 54.98 -69.51 -164.12
N HIS A 359 55.20 -68.21 -163.89
CA HIS A 359 55.31 -67.25 -164.98
C HIS A 359 56.57 -67.46 -165.84
N LYS A 360 57.68 -67.83 -165.19
CA LYS A 360 58.99 -68.02 -165.82
C LYS A 360 59.08 -69.27 -166.71
N GLN A 361 58.33 -70.32 -166.40
CA GLN A 361 58.26 -71.55 -167.21
C GLN A 361 57.37 -71.39 -168.46
N GLN A 362 56.42 -70.46 -168.45
CA GLN A 362 55.52 -70.23 -169.58
C GLN A 362 56.18 -69.41 -170.71
N GLU A 363 57.17 -68.59 -170.38
CA GLU A 363 57.93 -67.78 -171.35
C GLU A 363 58.92 -68.64 -172.18
N GLU A 364 59.52 -69.68 -171.59
CA GLU A 364 60.46 -70.60 -172.29
C GLU A 364 59.75 -71.50 -173.32
N LEU A 365 58.48 -71.84 -173.11
CA LEU A 365 57.69 -72.67 -174.03
C LEU A 365 57.24 -71.91 -175.28
N LEU A 366 56.93 -70.62 -175.15
CA LEU A 366 56.56 -69.75 -176.27
C LEU A 366 57.73 -69.48 -177.22
N GLN A 367 58.96 -69.42 -176.70
CA GLN A 367 60.15 -69.19 -177.54
C GLN A 367 60.53 -70.41 -178.41
N ARG A 368 60.17 -71.63 -177.98
CA ARG A 368 60.38 -72.87 -178.75
C ARG A 368 59.41 -73.04 -179.93
N GLN A 369 58.28 -72.34 -179.94
CA GLN A 369 57.25 -72.51 -180.97
C GLN A 369 57.49 -71.63 -182.22
N GLY A 370 58.33 -70.59 -182.13
CA GLY A 370 58.71 -69.74 -183.27
C GLY A 370 59.64 -70.42 -184.30
N GLN A 371 60.38 -71.46 -183.92
CA GLN A 371 61.31 -72.16 -184.81
C GLN A 371 60.63 -73.22 -185.71
N LEU A 372 59.37 -73.60 -185.42
CA LEU A 372 58.65 -74.64 -186.16
C LEU A 372 57.77 -74.10 -187.30
N GLN A 373 57.35 -72.84 -187.25
CA GLN A 373 56.51 -72.26 -188.31
C GLN A 373 57.32 -71.89 -189.57
N GLN A 374 58.57 -71.41 -189.38
CA GLN A 374 59.41 -70.94 -190.49
C GLN A 374 59.97 -72.07 -191.36
N LEU A 375 59.93 -73.32 -190.88
CA LEU A 375 60.28 -74.52 -191.64
C LEU A 375 59.12 -75.05 -192.49
N HIS A 376 57.88 -74.67 -192.19
CA HIS A 376 56.71 -75.12 -192.95
C HIS A 376 56.50 -74.28 -194.23
N ASP A 377 56.76 -72.98 -194.18
CA ASP A 377 56.63 -72.08 -195.35
C ASP A 377 57.70 -72.36 -196.42
N ARG A 378 58.87 -72.86 -196.01
CA ARG A 378 59.95 -73.30 -196.93
C ARG A 378 59.64 -74.59 -197.69
N LEU A 379 58.60 -75.33 -197.30
CA LEU A 379 58.24 -76.60 -197.92
C LEU A 379 57.06 -76.48 -198.91
N MET A 380 56.13 -75.55 -198.67
CA MET A 380 54.96 -75.36 -199.55
C MET A 380 55.30 -74.66 -200.87
N ASP A 381 56.21 -73.67 -200.86
CA ASP A 381 56.60 -72.96 -202.10
C ASP A 381 57.38 -73.85 -203.07
N ASN A 382 58.16 -74.82 -202.56
CA ASN A 382 58.83 -75.81 -203.40
C ASN A 382 57.85 -76.80 -204.06
N SER A 383 56.67 -77.01 -203.46
CA SER A 383 55.69 -77.98 -203.98
C SER A 383 54.78 -77.37 -205.06
N LYS A 384 54.51 -76.06 -205.00
CA LYS A 384 53.59 -75.42 -205.96
C LYS A 384 54.25 -75.07 -207.29
N SER A 385 55.54 -74.75 -207.31
CA SER A 385 56.23 -74.46 -208.59
C SER A 385 56.63 -75.71 -209.39
N ILE A 386 56.55 -76.91 -208.80
CA ILE A 386 56.86 -78.18 -209.50
C ILE A 386 55.63 -78.78 -210.20
N LEU A 387 54.40 -78.39 -209.84
CA LEU A 387 53.17 -79.00 -210.39
C LEU A 387 52.42 -78.19 -211.45
N GLU A 388 52.82 -76.96 -211.77
CA GLU A 388 52.31 -76.24 -212.96
C GLU A 388 53.34 -76.22 -214.12
N ALA A 389 54.32 -77.13 -214.09
CA ALA A 389 55.24 -77.37 -215.19
C ALA A 389 54.85 -78.57 -216.07
N GLN A 390 53.77 -79.32 -215.81
CA GLN A 390 53.37 -80.43 -216.68
C GLN A 390 51.90 -80.82 -216.48
N VAL A 391 51.21 -81.07 -217.60
CA VAL A 391 49.77 -81.29 -217.80
C VAL A 391 48.99 -79.97 -217.91
N SER A 392 48.93 -79.30 -219.06
CA SER A 392 48.95 -79.74 -220.46
C SER A 392 49.29 -78.54 -221.35
N PHE A 393 50.00 -78.67 -222.47
CA PHE A 393 49.39 -78.88 -223.79
C PHE A 393 48.20 -77.95 -224.10
#